data_AF-A0A831QHE0-F1
#
_entry.id   AF-A0A831QHE0-F1
#
_cell.length_a   1.000
_cell.length_b   1.000
_cell.length_c   1.000
_cell.angle_alpha   90.00
_cell.angle_beta   90.00
_cell.angle_gamma   90.00
#
_symmetry.space_group_name_H-M   'P 1'
#
loop_
_entity.id
_entity.type
_entity.pdbx_description
1 polymer ?
#
loop_
_entity_poly.entity_id
_entity_poly.type
_entity_poly.pdbx_seq_one_letter_code
_entity_poly.pdbx_strand_id
1 'polypeptide(L)'
;MHRRTLRDILLNRLLLAISLAGVLFFFFLPNRGLLEWSIRLSGMLLLSHIFIGDYQISTIPKAFFILLWITAILLLLSVIFSGPHTDTHRMYRVIKMLIIAFSVHCLSRGHLDERAFFLFGAILAILIVWQFIARSLIGMPYGAYSNPHYLANLASLTLPFLFYYFFVAPRPYNFLFVPLLTLMAIDLLLKTSSRPAFLALVVSTIFAIFFLVRSNRKWIALAAFAGACLLLYATNYANITERIENLIVNLPTEERVQFWADTWKMLKHNSLGAWLVGNG
;
A
#
# COMPACT_ATOMS: atom_id res chain seq x y z
N MET A 1 -6.61 15.66 38.21
CA MET A 1 -6.98 15.64 36.77
C MET A 1 -6.45 16.92 36.12
N HIS A 2 -5.36 16.85 35.36
CA HIS A 2 -4.82 18.00 34.64
C HIS A 2 -5.73 18.29 33.43
N ARG A 3 -6.30 19.50 33.33
CA ARG A 3 -7.07 19.91 32.14
C ARG A 3 -6.10 19.95 30.95
N ARG A 4 -6.18 18.96 30.06
CA ARG A 4 -5.49 19.02 28.77
C ARG A 4 -6.01 20.23 28.00
N THR A 5 -5.11 21.07 27.52
CA THR A 5 -5.50 22.21 26.68
C THR A 5 -5.89 21.72 25.30
N LEU A 6 -6.69 22.51 24.56
CA LEU A 6 -7.05 22.19 23.17
C LEU A 6 -5.80 21.97 22.30
N ARG A 7 -4.74 22.74 22.58
CA ARG A 7 -3.42 22.60 21.94
C ARG A 7 -2.82 21.21 22.16
N ASP A 8 -2.86 20.69 23.39
CA ASP A 8 -2.31 19.37 23.72
C ASP A 8 -3.06 18.24 23.00
N ILE A 9 -4.35 18.42 22.74
CA ILE A 9 -5.17 17.46 21.99
C ILE A 9 -4.82 17.50 20.51
N LEU A 10 -4.75 18.69 19.91
CA LEU A 10 -4.46 18.87 18.48
C LEU A 10 -3.03 18.47 18.09
N LEU A 11 -2.07 18.63 19.01
CA LEU A 11 -0.68 18.24 18.81
C LEU A 11 -0.39 16.80 19.28
N ASN A 12 -1.42 16.02 19.61
CA ASN A 12 -1.24 14.64 20.04
C ASN A 12 -0.93 13.74 18.83
N ARG A 13 0.33 13.30 18.75
CA ARG A 13 0.82 12.38 17.71
C ARG A 13 0.07 11.03 17.69
N LEU A 14 -0.44 10.55 18.82
CA LEU A 14 -1.25 9.34 18.87
C LEU A 14 -2.58 9.53 18.11
N LEU A 15 -3.18 10.73 18.18
CA LEU A 15 -4.40 11.04 17.45
C LEU A 15 -4.16 11.08 15.94
N LEU A 16 -3.03 11.65 15.52
CA LEU A 16 -2.59 11.61 14.12
C LEU A 16 -2.36 10.16 13.66
N ALA A 17 -1.69 9.34 14.48
CA ALA A 17 -1.49 7.91 14.21
C ALA A 17 -2.82 7.15 14.08
N ILE A 18 -3.78 7.38 15.00
CA ILE A 18 -5.13 6.81 14.93
C ILE A 18 -5.83 7.20 13.63
N SER A 19 -5.75 8.47 13.24
CA SER A 19 -6.39 8.94 12.00
C SER A 19 -5.82 8.22 10.76
N LEU A 20 -4.48 8.05 10.69
CA LEU A 20 -3.83 7.33 9.59
C LEU A 20 -4.12 5.83 9.62
N ALA A 21 -4.20 5.23 10.80
CA ALA A 21 -4.61 3.84 10.94
C ALA A 21 -6.06 3.65 10.50
N GLY A 22 -6.93 4.64 10.75
CA GLY A 22 -8.29 4.71 10.21
C GLY A 22 -8.30 4.78 8.68
N VAL A 23 -7.41 5.58 8.05
CA VAL A 23 -7.26 5.59 6.58
C VAL A 23 -6.96 4.20 6.05
N LEU A 24 -5.97 3.51 6.63
CA LEU A 24 -5.63 2.14 6.26
C LEU A 24 -6.82 1.18 6.44
N PHE A 25 -7.51 1.27 7.57
CA PHE A 25 -8.62 0.39 7.91
C PHE A 25 -9.80 0.57 6.96
N PHE A 26 -10.31 1.80 6.81
CA PHE A 26 -11.48 2.08 5.99
C PHE A 26 -11.21 2.02 4.49
N PHE A 27 -9.94 2.03 4.05
CA PHE A 27 -9.60 1.76 2.66
C PHE A 27 -10.00 0.34 2.24
N PHE A 28 -9.90 -0.63 3.16
CA PHE A 28 -10.22 -2.03 2.90
C PHE A 28 -11.60 -2.46 3.42
N LEU A 29 -12.35 -1.58 4.07
CA LEU A 29 -13.74 -1.83 4.45
C LEU A 29 -14.71 -1.09 3.51
N PRO A 30 -15.98 -1.54 3.38
CA PRO A 30 -17.00 -0.90 2.55
C PRO A 30 -17.54 0.38 3.21
N ASN A 31 -16.66 1.27 3.69
CA ASN A 31 -17.06 2.53 4.29
C ASN A 31 -16.18 3.69 3.77
N ARG A 32 -16.47 4.10 2.53
CA ARG A 32 -15.78 5.22 1.88
C ARG A 32 -15.98 6.54 2.63
N GLY A 33 -17.12 6.73 3.31
CA GLY A 33 -17.36 7.94 4.10
C GLY A 33 -16.37 8.11 5.24
N LEU A 34 -16.11 7.03 6.00
CA LEU A 34 -15.13 7.04 7.09
C LEU A 34 -13.68 7.15 6.61
N LEU A 35 -13.37 6.62 5.41
CA LEU A 35 -12.08 6.84 4.76
C LEU A 35 -11.85 8.34 4.50
N GLU A 36 -12.82 9.02 3.89
CA GLU A 36 -12.73 10.47 3.61
C GLU A 36 -12.58 11.28 4.90
N TRP A 37 -13.36 10.94 5.94
CA TRP A 37 -13.27 11.57 7.25
C TRP A 37 -11.89 11.37 7.90
N SER A 38 -11.34 10.16 7.83
CA SER A 38 -10.02 9.86 8.39
C SER A 38 -8.92 10.67 7.70
N ILE A 39 -8.97 10.80 6.37
CA ILE A 39 -7.99 11.61 5.62
C ILE A 39 -8.13 13.10 5.97
N ARG A 40 -9.35 13.62 6.07
CA ARG A 40 -9.59 15.02 6.47
C ARG A 40 -9.09 15.29 7.89
N LEU A 41 -9.33 14.36 8.81
CA LEU A 41 -8.83 14.44 10.18
C LEU A 41 -7.30 14.44 10.21
N SER A 42 -6.63 13.56 9.45
CA SER A 42 -5.16 13.59 9.31
C SER A 42 -4.67 14.93 8.78
N GLY A 43 -5.34 15.49 7.77
CA GLY A 43 -5.01 16.81 7.23
C GLY A 43 -5.14 17.93 8.27
N MET A 44 -6.24 17.95 9.03
CA MET A 44 -6.45 18.96 10.09
C MET A 44 -5.40 18.86 11.20
N LEU A 45 -5.05 17.65 11.62
CA LEU A 45 -4.00 17.42 12.62
C LEU A 45 -2.61 17.79 12.08
N LEU A 46 -2.30 17.45 10.82
CA LEU A 46 -1.08 17.86 10.15
C LEU A 46 -0.95 19.39 10.10
N LEU A 47 -2.01 20.11 9.70
CA LEU A 47 -2.02 21.57 9.70
C LEU A 47 -1.82 22.14 11.11
N SER A 48 -2.43 21.53 12.12
CA SER A 48 -2.23 21.92 13.52
C SER A 48 -0.76 21.78 13.93
N HIS A 49 -0.10 20.70 13.53
CA HIS A 49 1.34 20.50 13.76
C HIS A 49 2.23 21.49 13.01
N ILE A 50 1.83 21.94 11.81
CA ILE A 50 2.56 22.94 11.01
C ILE A 50 2.45 24.34 11.62
N PHE A 51 1.23 24.76 11.98
CA PHE A 51 0.97 26.14 12.39
C PHE A 51 1.17 26.40 13.89
N ILE A 52 0.90 25.41 14.73
CA ILE A 52 0.87 25.56 16.20
C ILE A 52 1.96 24.70 16.88
N GLY A 53 2.36 23.62 16.19
CA GLY A 53 3.27 22.61 16.72
C GLY A 53 4.70 22.75 16.24
N ASP A 54 5.47 21.69 16.48
CA ASP A 54 6.92 21.67 16.26
C ASP A 54 7.31 21.23 14.84
N TYR A 55 6.33 21.02 13.94
CA TYR A 55 6.61 20.53 12.59
C TYR A 55 6.97 21.68 11.65
N GLN A 56 8.21 22.12 11.74
CA GLN A 56 8.74 23.24 10.97
C GLN A 56 8.91 22.87 9.48
N ILE A 57 8.41 23.72 8.59
CA ILE A 57 8.50 23.56 7.13
C ILE A 57 9.96 23.45 6.65
N SER A 58 10.89 24.15 7.31
CA SER A 58 12.33 24.10 7.04
C SER A 58 12.95 22.70 7.20
N THR A 59 12.32 21.84 8.00
CA THR A 59 12.81 20.48 8.27
C THR A 59 12.34 19.45 7.25
N ILE A 60 11.45 19.85 6.33
CA ILE A 60 10.93 18.97 5.28
C ILE A 60 12.05 18.75 4.25
N PRO A 61 12.37 17.49 3.89
CA PRO A 61 13.40 17.21 2.89
C PRO A 61 13.06 17.86 1.54
N LYS A 62 14.08 18.38 0.84
CA LYS A 62 13.92 18.98 -0.50
C LYS A 62 13.16 18.09 -1.49
N ALA A 63 13.32 16.77 -1.38
CA ALA A 63 12.60 15.79 -2.18
C ALA A 63 11.06 15.91 -2.08
N PHE A 64 10.52 16.23 -0.90
CA PHE A 64 9.08 16.42 -0.72
C PHE A 64 8.59 17.70 -1.40
N PHE A 65 9.40 18.78 -1.39
CA PHE A 65 9.07 19.99 -2.13
C PHE A 65 9.13 19.79 -3.64
N ILE A 66 10.11 19.02 -4.13
CA ILE A 66 10.19 18.63 -5.55
C ILE A 66 8.95 17.81 -5.93
N LEU A 67 8.57 16.83 -5.11
CA LEU A 67 7.35 16.04 -5.33
C LEU A 67 6.11 16.94 -5.37
N LEU A 68 5.98 17.88 -4.43
CA LEU A 68 4.87 18.82 -4.38
C LEU A 68 4.84 19.73 -5.61
N TRP A 69 5.99 20.21 -6.08
CA TRP A 69 6.13 21.00 -7.30
C TRP A 69 5.75 20.20 -8.55
N ILE A 70 6.29 18.99 -8.73
CA ILE A 70 5.93 18.10 -9.85
C ILE A 70 4.42 17.84 -9.82
N THR A 71 3.88 17.54 -8.65
CA THR A 71 2.45 17.28 -8.48
C THR A 71 1.62 18.50 -8.84
N ALA A 72 2.01 19.69 -8.39
CA ALA A 72 1.33 20.95 -8.72
C ALA A 72 1.37 21.25 -10.22
N ILE A 73 2.52 21.05 -10.87
CA ILE A 73 2.66 21.22 -12.32
C ILE A 73 1.77 20.23 -13.06
N LEU A 74 1.78 18.94 -12.71
CA LEU A 74 0.93 17.94 -13.34
C LEU A 74 -0.56 18.25 -13.18
N LEU A 75 -0.98 18.70 -12.00
CA LEU A 75 -2.35 19.14 -11.76
C LEU A 75 -2.70 20.38 -12.58
N LEU A 76 -1.80 21.36 -12.66
CA LEU A 76 -1.99 22.57 -13.45
C LEU A 76 -2.10 22.25 -14.95
N LEU A 77 -1.19 21.42 -15.48
CA LEU A 77 -1.23 20.94 -16.86
C LEU A 77 -2.55 20.20 -17.14
N SER A 78 -3.00 19.35 -16.21
CA SER A 78 -4.29 18.65 -16.36
C SER A 78 -5.49 19.61 -16.43
N VAL A 79 -5.46 20.72 -15.70
CA VAL A 79 -6.52 21.74 -15.77
C VAL A 79 -6.43 22.54 -17.08
N ILE A 80 -5.23 22.96 -17.47
CA ILE A 80 -5.01 23.79 -18.67
C ILE A 80 -5.34 23.02 -19.95
N PHE A 81 -4.87 21.77 -20.07
CA PHE A 81 -4.98 21.00 -21.31
C PHE A 81 -6.22 20.11 -21.38
N SER A 82 -6.84 19.76 -20.24
CA SER A 82 -8.03 18.91 -20.23
C SER A 82 -9.31 19.62 -19.76
N GLY A 83 -9.24 20.89 -19.34
CA GLY A 83 -10.36 21.80 -19.06
C GLY A 83 -11.68 21.14 -18.61
N PRO A 84 -12.70 21.02 -19.49
CA PRO A 84 -14.01 20.45 -19.16
C PRO A 84 -14.03 18.92 -18.96
N HIS A 85 -12.98 18.21 -19.38
CA HIS A 85 -12.81 16.76 -19.22
C HIS A 85 -11.87 16.38 -18.06
N THR A 86 -11.37 17.36 -17.31
CA THR A 86 -10.51 17.11 -16.15
C THR A 86 -11.31 16.42 -15.06
N ASP A 87 -10.98 15.16 -14.79
CA ASP A 87 -11.57 14.37 -13.71
C ASP A 87 -11.15 14.94 -12.34
N THR A 88 -11.97 15.85 -11.81
CA THR A 88 -11.77 16.51 -10.51
C THR A 88 -11.63 15.50 -9.37
N HIS A 89 -12.22 14.31 -9.49
CA HIS A 89 -12.02 13.25 -8.50
C HIS A 89 -10.59 12.71 -8.49
N ARG A 90 -9.90 12.64 -9.64
CA ARG A 90 -8.47 12.27 -9.69
C ARG A 90 -7.59 13.32 -9.04
N MET A 91 -7.84 14.59 -9.29
CA MET A 91 -7.10 15.69 -8.66
C MET A 91 -7.22 15.63 -7.12
N TYR A 92 -8.42 15.35 -6.62
CA TYR A 92 -8.64 15.22 -5.18
C TYR A 92 -7.92 14.02 -4.56
N ARG A 93 -7.74 12.91 -5.30
CA ARG A 93 -6.94 11.76 -4.83
C ARG A 93 -5.47 12.11 -4.64
N VAL A 94 -4.92 12.93 -5.54
CA VAL A 94 -3.54 13.41 -5.45
C VAL A 94 -3.33 14.24 -4.18
N ILE A 95 -4.25 15.16 -3.88
CA ILE A 95 -4.22 15.96 -2.64
C ILE A 95 -4.29 15.06 -1.40
N LYS A 96 -5.17 14.04 -1.40
CA LYS A 96 -5.27 13.07 -0.30
C LYS A 96 -3.97 12.30 -0.08
N MET A 97 -3.32 11.87 -1.17
CA MET A 97 -2.02 11.19 -1.07
C MET A 97 -0.96 12.09 -0.45
N LEU A 98 -0.92 13.38 -0.80
CA LEU A 98 -0.03 14.34 -0.16
C LEU A 98 -0.33 14.48 1.33
N ILE A 99 -1.60 14.61 1.72
CA ILE A 99 -1.99 14.67 3.14
C ILE A 99 -1.45 13.45 3.90
N ILE A 100 -1.65 12.24 3.37
CA ILE A 100 -1.16 11.00 3.99
C ILE A 100 0.37 11.00 4.08
N ALA A 101 1.06 11.32 2.98
CA ALA A 101 2.53 11.30 2.92
C ALA A 101 3.17 12.28 3.92
N PHE A 102 2.67 13.52 3.97
CA PHE A 102 3.15 14.53 4.92
C PHE A 102 2.77 14.20 6.36
N SER A 103 1.60 13.57 6.59
CA SER A 103 1.21 13.09 7.93
C SER A 103 2.12 11.98 8.44
N VAL A 104 2.47 11.01 7.58
CA VAL A 104 3.44 9.96 7.91
C VAL A 104 4.82 10.55 8.21
N HIS A 105 5.28 11.51 7.40
CA HIS A 105 6.54 12.21 7.67
C HIS A 105 6.48 13.02 8.98
N CYS A 106 5.37 13.70 9.25
CA CYS A 106 5.19 14.42 10.51
C CYS A 106 5.31 13.46 11.71
N LEU A 107 4.69 12.28 11.64
CA LEU A 107 4.80 11.24 12.67
C LEU A 107 6.23 10.72 12.83
N SER A 108 6.95 10.46 11.74
CA SER A 108 8.30 9.87 11.80
C SER A 108 9.34 10.77 12.47
N ARG A 109 9.06 12.08 12.59
CA ARG A 109 9.96 13.07 13.21
C ARG A 109 9.90 13.10 14.74
N GLY A 110 8.97 12.39 15.37
CA GLY A 110 8.84 12.38 16.82
C GLY A 110 8.80 10.99 17.39
N HIS A 111 8.91 10.91 18.73
CA HIS A 111 8.70 9.66 19.42
C HIS A 111 7.21 9.29 19.33
N LEU A 112 6.94 8.13 18.72
CA LEU A 112 5.63 7.53 18.69
C LEU A 112 5.43 6.75 19.98
N ASP A 113 4.29 6.97 20.63
CA ASP A 113 3.85 6.16 21.78
C ASP A 113 3.81 4.67 21.36
N GLU A 114 4.30 3.77 22.22
CA GLU A 114 4.23 2.32 22.00
C GLU A 114 2.79 1.85 21.71
N ARG A 115 1.78 2.55 22.24
CA ARG A 115 0.37 2.30 21.93
C ARG A 115 0.05 2.42 20.44
N ALA A 116 0.74 3.29 19.71
CA ALA A 116 0.57 3.42 18.27
C ALA A 116 1.04 2.14 17.55
N PHE A 117 2.15 1.53 17.99
CA PHE A 117 2.61 0.25 17.46
C PHE A 117 1.57 -0.84 17.69
N PHE A 118 1.05 -1.01 18.91
CA PHE A 118 0.00 -1.99 19.18
C PHE A 118 -1.28 -1.72 18.37
N LEU A 119 -1.67 -0.45 18.21
CA LEU A 119 -2.82 -0.06 17.41
C LEU A 119 -2.67 -0.48 15.94
N PHE A 120 -1.54 -0.18 15.30
CA PHE A 120 -1.30 -0.58 13.91
C PHE A 120 -1.28 -2.10 13.76
N GLY A 121 -0.65 -2.82 14.70
CA GLY A 121 -0.65 -4.28 14.70
C GLY A 121 -2.05 -4.87 14.84
N ALA A 122 -2.86 -4.32 15.75
CA ALA A 122 -4.26 -4.73 15.94
C ALA A 122 -5.11 -4.46 14.70
N ILE A 123 -4.99 -3.28 14.10
CA ILE A 123 -5.70 -2.93 12.86
C ILE A 123 -5.30 -3.85 11.72
N LEU A 124 -4.00 -4.13 11.55
CA LEU A 124 -3.50 -5.07 10.55
C LEU A 124 -4.09 -6.48 10.76
N ALA A 125 -4.10 -6.97 11.99
CA ALA A 125 -4.66 -8.27 12.33
C ALA A 125 -6.17 -8.33 12.06
N ILE A 126 -6.93 -7.34 12.52
CA ILE A 126 -8.37 -7.24 12.28
C ILE A 126 -8.66 -7.22 10.78
N LEU A 127 -7.91 -6.42 10.00
CA LEU A 127 -8.09 -6.35 8.54
C LEU A 127 -7.91 -7.71 7.87
N ILE A 128 -6.81 -8.39 8.16
CA ILE A 128 -6.50 -9.69 7.53
C ILE A 128 -7.54 -10.74 7.94
N VAL A 129 -7.83 -10.84 9.24
CA VAL A 129 -8.79 -11.82 9.77
C VAL A 129 -10.19 -11.56 9.23
N TRP A 130 -10.63 -10.30 9.22
CA TRP A 130 -11.93 -9.90 8.68
C TRP A 130 -12.05 -10.29 7.20
N GLN A 131 -11.04 -10.00 6.40
CA GLN A 131 -11.04 -10.28 4.97
C GLN A 131 -10.95 -11.78 4.68
N PHE A 132 -10.17 -12.51 5.47
CA PHE A 132 -10.08 -13.97 5.41
C PHE A 132 -11.43 -14.62 5.76
N ILE A 133 -12.10 -14.17 6.82
CA ILE A 133 -13.44 -14.65 7.22
C ILE A 133 -14.48 -14.31 6.15
N ALA A 134 -14.53 -13.05 5.69
CA ALA A 134 -15.48 -12.59 4.68
C ALA A 134 -15.36 -13.40 3.38
N ARG A 135 -14.13 -13.77 3.00
CA ARG A 135 -13.86 -14.66 1.87
C ARG A 135 -14.28 -16.10 2.15
N SER A 136 -13.75 -16.69 3.22
CA SER A 136 -13.81 -18.13 3.45
C SER A 136 -15.17 -18.61 3.94
N LEU A 137 -15.92 -17.78 4.66
CA LEU A 137 -17.21 -18.15 5.26
C LEU A 137 -18.41 -17.51 4.55
N ILE A 138 -18.25 -16.31 3.99
CA ILE A 138 -19.39 -15.52 3.48
C ILE A 138 -19.39 -15.49 1.93
N GLY A 139 -18.35 -15.98 1.26
CA GLY A 139 -18.33 -16.11 -0.20
C GLY A 139 -18.29 -14.77 -0.95
N MET A 140 -17.85 -13.69 -0.30
CA MET A 140 -17.68 -12.35 -0.91
C MET A 140 -18.94 -11.77 -1.57
N PRO A 141 -20.04 -11.57 -0.84
CA PRO A 141 -21.34 -11.36 -1.47
C PRO A 141 -21.43 -10.02 -2.24
N TYR A 142 -20.75 -8.93 -1.82
CA TYR A 142 -20.86 -7.62 -2.48
C TYR A 142 -19.64 -6.67 -2.29
N GLY A 143 -19.45 -5.71 -3.19
CA GLY A 143 -18.61 -4.51 -2.99
C GLY A 143 -17.09 -4.72 -3.11
N ALA A 144 -16.31 -4.13 -2.19
CA ALA A 144 -14.84 -4.31 -2.15
C ALA A 144 -14.43 -5.78 -1.93
N TYR A 145 -15.35 -6.63 -1.46
CA TYR A 145 -15.15 -8.06 -1.27
C TYR A 145 -15.25 -8.84 -2.59
N SER A 146 -16.07 -8.41 -3.55
CA SER A 146 -16.24 -9.15 -4.81
C SER A 146 -15.13 -8.88 -5.83
N ASN A 147 -14.36 -7.79 -5.66
CA ASN A 147 -13.26 -7.47 -6.54
C ASN A 147 -11.95 -8.11 -6.03
N PRO A 148 -11.44 -9.15 -6.72
CA PRO A 148 -10.25 -9.85 -6.27
C PRO A 148 -9.00 -8.97 -6.24
N HIS A 149 -8.93 -7.88 -7.01
CA HIS A 149 -7.80 -6.96 -6.97
C HIS A 149 -7.68 -6.21 -5.63
N TYR A 150 -8.78 -6.02 -4.89
CA TYR A 150 -8.74 -5.38 -3.56
C TYR A 150 -8.02 -6.25 -2.54
N LEU A 151 -8.27 -7.55 -2.56
CA LEU A 151 -7.59 -8.52 -1.70
C LEU A 151 -6.11 -8.67 -2.09
N ALA A 152 -5.77 -8.60 -3.38
CA ALA A 152 -4.39 -8.58 -3.84
C ALA A 152 -3.64 -7.31 -3.38
N ASN A 153 -4.31 -6.16 -3.41
CA ASN A 153 -3.78 -4.91 -2.88
C ASN A 153 -3.60 -4.95 -1.36
N LEU A 154 -4.55 -5.53 -0.64
CA LEU A 154 -4.44 -5.75 0.80
C LEU A 154 -3.19 -6.57 1.10
N ALA A 155 -3.07 -7.76 0.51
CA ALA A 155 -1.93 -8.64 0.77
C ALA A 155 -0.59 -7.97 0.41
N SER A 156 -0.51 -7.32 -0.75
CA SER A 156 0.69 -6.59 -1.19
C SER A 156 1.09 -5.49 -0.19
N LEU A 157 0.11 -4.83 0.44
CA LEU A 157 0.36 -3.77 1.41
C LEU A 157 0.68 -4.33 2.80
N THR A 158 0.01 -5.39 3.25
CA THR A 158 0.13 -5.93 4.60
C THR A 158 1.33 -6.84 4.80
N LEU A 159 1.75 -7.60 3.78
CA LEU A 159 2.84 -8.58 3.89
C LEU A 159 4.19 -7.94 4.30
N PRO A 160 4.61 -6.79 3.75
CA PRO A 160 5.82 -6.10 4.23
C PRO A 160 5.72 -5.69 5.71
N PHE A 161 4.54 -5.24 6.16
CA PHE A 161 4.34 -4.91 7.57
C PHE A 161 4.39 -6.16 8.45
N LEU A 162 3.75 -7.27 8.06
CA LEU A 162 3.84 -8.53 8.80
C LEU A 162 5.29 -9.02 8.92
N PHE A 163 6.07 -8.92 7.83
CA PHE A 163 7.50 -9.22 7.86
C PHE A 163 8.23 -8.35 8.88
N TYR A 164 7.98 -7.05 8.91
CA TYR A 164 8.54 -6.15 9.93
C TYR A 164 8.10 -6.54 11.36
N TYR A 165 6.79 -6.77 11.57
CA TYR A 165 6.23 -7.16 12.86
C TYR A 165 6.81 -8.48 13.37
N PHE A 166 7.19 -9.41 12.49
CA PHE A 166 7.85 -10.65 12.89
C PHE A 166 9.14 -10.40 13.68
N PHE A 167 9.92 -9.38 13.30
CA PHE A 167 11.19 -9.08 13.98
C PHE A 167 11.03 -8.23 15.24
N VAL A 168 9.98 -7.40 15.29
CA VAL A 168 9.83 -6.38 16.34
C VAL A 168 8.80 -6.77 17.40
N ALA A 169 7.83 -7.64 17.08
CA ALA A 169 6.82 -8.04 18.03
C ALA A 169 7.38 -8.94 19.16
N PRO A 170 6.83 -8.85 20.39
CA PRO A 170 7.22 -9.72 21.49
C PRO A 170 6.97 -11.21 21.18
N ARG A 171 7.82 -12.10 21.69
CA ARG A 171 7.58 -13.56 21.72
C ARG A 171 6.52 -13.81 22.80
N PRO A 172 5.26 -14.17 22.48
CA PRO A 172 4.93 -15.21 21.49
C PRO A 172 4.23 -14.70 20.22
N TYR A 173 3.90 -13.42 20.14
CA TYR A 173 3.15 -12.85 19.01
C TYR A 173 3.89 -13.02 17.68
N ASN A 174 5.22 -12.85 17.69
CA ASN A 174 6.02 -13.04 16.48
C ASN A 174 6.10 -14.49 15.96
N PHE A 175 5.95 -15.51 16.82
CA PHE A 175 6.06 -16.92 16.40
C PHE A 175 4.72 -17.63 16.20
N LEU A 176 3.63 -17.09 16.75
CA LEU A 176 2.29 -17.67 16.59
C LEU A 176 1.39 -16.77 15.74
N PHE A 177 1.20 -15.52 16.16
CA PHE A 177 0.23 -14.63 15.53
C PHE A 177 0.70 -14.09 14.19
N VAL A 178 1.94 -13.61 14.09
CA VAL A 178 2.46 -13.03 12.83
C VAL A 178 2.54 -14.08 11.71
N PRO A 179 3.03 -15.31 11.93
CA PRO A 179 3.04 -16.34 10.90
C PRO A 179 1.63 -16.74 10.47
N LEU A 180 0.69 -16.87 11.42
CA LEU A 180 -0.72 -17.17 11.11
C LEU A 180 -1.34 -16.08 10.22
N LEU A 181 -1.16 -14.81 10.57
CA LEU A 181 -1.64 -13.68 9.76
C LEU A 181 -0.97 -13.64 8.39
N THR A 182 0.31 -14.01 8.31
CA THR A 182 1.06 -14.07 7.05
C THR A 182 0.49 -15.15 6.14
N LEU A 183 0.20 -16.34 6.68
CA LEU A 183 -0.45 -17.43 5.93
C LEU A 183 -1.84 -17.03 5.44
N MET A 184 -2.64 -16.34 6.26
CA MET A 184 -3.95 -15.82 5.84
C MET A 184 -3.80 -14.78 4.72
N ALA A 185 -2.86 -13.84 4.83
CA ALA A 185 -2.62 -12.83 3.81
C ALA A 185 -2.10 -13.43 2.48
N ILE A 186 -1.23 -14.44 2.56
CA ILE A 186 -0.79 -15.20 1.39
C ILE A 186 -1.99 -15.94 0.79
N ASP A 187 -2.82 -16.64 1.57
CA ASP A 187 -4.02 -17.31 1.04
C ASP A 187 -4.96 -16.34 0.30
N LEU A 188 -5.20 -15.18 0.91
CA LEU A 188 -5.99 -14.12 0.29
C LEU A 188 -5.39 -13.72 -1.06
N LEU A 189 -4.08 -13.50 -1.15
CA LEU A 189 -3.41 -13.23 -2.43
C LEU A 189 -3.55 -14.40 -3.40
N LEU A 190 -3.26 -15.61 -2.93
CA LEU A 190 -3.21 -16.80 -3.77
C LEU A 190 -4.54 -17.04 -4.46
N LYS A 191 -5.65 -16.74 -3.81
CA LYS A 191 -6.99 -16.95 -4.38
C LYS A 191 -7.52 -15.76 -5.20
N THR A 192 -6.78 -14.65 -5.36
CA THR A 192 -7.25 -13.45 -6.09
C THR A 192 -6.98 -13.41 -7.58
N SER A 193 -6.34 -14.42 -8.16
CA SER A 193 -6.02 -14.44 -9.61
C SER A 193 -5.25 -13.21 -10.13
N SER A 194 -4.71 -12.36 -9.24
CA SER A 194 -4.06 -11.11 -9.61
C SER A 194 -2.60 -11.36 -10.03
N ARG A 195 -2.39 -11.65 -11.31
CA ARG A 195 -1.07 -11.94 -11.91
C ARG A 195 0.02 -10.92 -11.53
N PRO A 196 -0.23 -9.59 -11.56
CA PRO A 196 0.81 -8.61 -11.23
C PRO A 196 1.22 -8.65 -9.74
N ALA A 197 0.27 -8.91 -8.85
CA ALA A 197 0.55 -8.96 -7.41
C ALA A 197 1.36 -10.21 -7.03
N PHE A 198 1.09 -11.34 -7.70
CA PHE A 198 1.91 -12.54 -7.59
C PHE A 198 3.35 -12.30 -8.06
N LEU A 199 3.52 -11.73 -9.26
CA LEU A 199 4.85 -11.43 -9.79
C LEU A 199 5.60 -10.46 -8.88
N ALA A 200 4.92 -9.41 -8.40
CA ALA A 200 5.49 -8.47 -7.44
C ALA A 200 5.94 -9.16 -6.14
N LEU A 201 5.13 -10.09 -5.60
CA LEU A 201 5.51 -10.85 -4.41
C LEU A 201 6.73 -11.74 -4.67
N VAL A 202 6.76 -12.48 -5.77
CA VAL A 202 7.88 -13.36 -6.12
C VAL A 202 9.16 -12.55 -6.27
N VAL A 203 9.13 -11.50 -7.08
CA VAL A 203 10.29 -10.65 -7.36
C VAL A 203 10.76 -9.94 -6.08
N SER A 204 9.85 -9.38 -5.29
CA SER A 204 10.20 -8.71 -4.02
C SER A 204 10.75 -9.69 -2.98
N THR A 205 10.24 -10.93 -2.92
CA THR A 205 10.75 -11.97 -2.01
C THR A 205 12.15 -12.41 -2.41
N ILE A 206 12.39 -12.65 -3.70
CA ILE A 206 13.74 -12.96 -4.21
C ILE A 206 14.69 -11.81 -3.88
N PHE A 207 14.30 -10.57 -4.19
CA PHE A 207 15.09 -9.39 -3.88
C PHE A 207 15.40 -9.30 -2.37
N ALA A 208 14.39 -9.45 -1.52
CA ALA A 208 14.58 -9.44 -0.07
C ALA A 208 15.54 -10.55 0.40
N ILE A 209 15.46 -11.76 -0.14
CA ILE A 209 16.38 -12.86 0.19
C ILE A 209 17.82 -12.48 -0.19
N PHE A 210 18.05 -11.95 -1.39
CA PHE A 210 19.40 -11.64 -1.86
C PHE A 210 20.04 -10.46 -1.13
N PHE A 211 19.26 -9.43 -0.78
CA PHE A 211 19.79 -8.19 -0.22
C PHE A 211 19.67 -8.08 1.30
N LEU A 212 18.69 -8.74 1.93
CA LEU A 212 18.45 -8.61 3.38
C LEU A 212 18.94 -9.82 4.18
N VAL A 213 18.96 -11.03 3.59
CA VAL A 213 19.43 -12.22 4.31
C VAL A 213 20.95 -12.31 4.25
N ARG A 214 21.58 -12.20 5.42
CA ARG A 214 23.05 -12.24 5.55
C ARG A 214 23.59 -13.66 5.40
N SER A 215 24.80 -13.76 4.83
CA SER A 215 25.62 -14.98 4.81
C SER A 215 24.93 -16.16 4.07
N ASN A 216 25.35 -17.39 4.37
CA ASN A 216 24.85 -18.63 3.75
C ASN A 216 23.36 -18.91 4.03
N ARG A 217 22.74 -18.19 4.96
CA ARG A 217 21.30 -18.31 5.26
C ARG A 217 20.42 -17.92 4.06
N LYS A 218 20.93 -17.11 3.13
CA LYS A 218 20.19 -16.74 1.90
C LYS A 218 19.90 -17.96 1.03
N TRP A 219 20.80 -18.94 0.97
CA TRP A 219 20.60 -20.17 0.22
C TRP A 219 19.54 -21.06 0.86
N ILE A 220 19.53 -21.13 2.20
CA ILE A 220 18.48 -21.82 2.96
C ILE A 220 17.13 -21.14 2.73
N ALA A 221 17.07 -19.81 2.80
CA ALA A 221 15.85 -19.05 2.54
C ALA A 221 15.36 -19.22 1.08
N LEU A 222 16.27 -19.23 0.12
CA LEU A 222 15.94 -19.47 -1.29
C LEU A 222 15.44 -20.89 -1.51
N ALA A 223 16.06 -21.90 -0.89
CA ALA A 223 15.62 -23.29 -0.94
C ALA A 223 14.24 -23.47 -0.29
N ALA A 224 14.00 -22.83 0.85
CA ALA A 224 12.70 -22.84 1.52
C ALA A 224 11.61 -22.17 0.67
N PHE A 225 11.92 -21.02 0.06
CA PHE A 225 11.00 -20.34 -0.85
C PHE A 225 10.70 -21.16 -2.11
N ALA A 226 11.74 -21.74 -2.74
CA ALA A 226 11.58 -22.63 -3.87
C ALA A 226 10.76 -23.89 -3.50
N GLY A 227 11.02 -24.48 -2.33
CA GLY A 227 10.24 -25.59 -1.80
C GLY A 227 8.77 -25.24 -1.58
N ALA A 228 8.48 -24.04 -1.07
CA ALA A 228 7.10 -23.56 -0.92
C ALA A 228 6.41 -23.38 -2.28
N CYS A 229 7.10 -22.79 -3.27
CA CYS A 229 6.58 -22.67 -4.64
C CYS A 229 6.32 -24.03 -5.28
N LEU A 230 7.24 -24.99 -5.12
CA LEU A 230 7.09 -26.36 -5.61
C LEU A 230 5.93 -27.07 -4.94
N LEU A 231 5.74 -26.91 -3.63
CA LEU A 231 4.61 -27.47 -2.90
C LEU A 231 3.29 -26.90 -3.41
N LEU A 232 3.21 -25.59 -3.61
CA LEU A 232 2.04 -24.92 -4.17
C LEU A 232 1.71 -25.42 -5.58
N TYR A 233 2.73 -25.65 -6.41
CA TYR A 233 2.57 -26.21 -7.75
C TYR A 233 2.11 -27.68 -7.70
N ALA A 234 2.78 -28.52 -6.91
CA ALA A 234 2.49 -29.95 -6.80
C ALA A 234 1.09 -30.24 -6.22
N THR A 235 0.62 -29.40 -5.30
CA THR A 235 -0.74 -29.51 -4.73
C THR A 235 -1.81 -28.83 -5.59
N ASN A 236 -1.42 -28.14 -6.66
CA ASN A 236 -2.26 -27.25 -7.45
C ASN A 236 -3.11 -26.31 -6.57
N TYR A 237 -2.53 -25.82 -5.47
CA TYR A 237 -3.26 -25.01 -4.51
C TYR A 237 -3.78 -23.73 -5.18
N ALA A 238 -5.05 -23.41 -4.98
CA ALA A 238 -5.71 -22.25 -5.62
C ALA A 238 -5.59 -22.22 -7.16
N ASN A 239 -5.51 -23.38 -7.82
CA ASN A 239 -5.34 -23.54 -9.27
C ASN A 239 -4.09 -22.82 -9.81
N ILE A 240 -2.98 -22.86 -9.06
CA ILE A 240 -1.73 -22.19 -9.45
C ILE A 240 -1.19 -22.70 -10.78
N THR A 241 -1.30 -23.99 -11.08
CA THR A 241 -0.77 -24.59 -12.31
C THR A 241 -1.41 -23.98 -13.55
N GLU A 242 -2.74 -24.01 -13.61
CA GLU A 242 -3.54 -23.43 -14.70
C GLU A 242 -3.27 -21.93 -14.85
N ARG A 243 -2.99 -21.22 -13.76
CA ARG A 243 -2.70 -19.78 -13.78
C ARG A 243 -1.31 -19.47 -14.31
N ILE A 244 -0.30 -20.27 -13.98
CA ILE A 244 1.05 -20.13 -14.51
C ILE A 244 1.03 -20.42 -16.01
N GLU A 245 0.37 -21.50 -16.43
CA GLU A 245 0.20 -21.84 -17.84
C GLU A 245 -0.52 -20.73 -18.60
N ASN A 246 -1.66 -20.27 -18.09
CA ASN A 246 -2.39 -19.13 -18.67
C ASN A 246 -1.55 -17.85 -18.71
N LEU A 247 -0.71 -17.59 -17.70
CA LEU A 247 0.18 -16.43 -17.72
C LEU A 247 1.21 -16.57 -18.84
N ILE A 248 1.92 -17.70 -18.94
CA ILE A 248 2.96 -17.92 -19.94
C ILE A 248 2.39 -17.87 -21.36
N VAL A 249 1.26 -18.54 -21.59
CA VAL A 249 0.63 -18.63 -22.92
C VAL A 249 0.07 -17.29 -23.37
N ASN A 250 -0.60 -16.55 -22.47
CA ASN A 250 -1.30 -15.32 -22.85
C ASN A 250 -0.45 -14.05 -22.65
N LEU A 251 0.74 -14.11 -22.04
CA LEU A 251 1.61 -12.94 -21.83
C LEU A 251 1.86 -12.15 -23.12
N PRO A 252 2.17 -12.78 -24.28
CA PRO A 252 2.43 -12.05 -25.52
C PRO A 252 1.17 -11.36 -26.06
N THR A 253 -0.01 -11.85 -25.71
CA THR A 253 -1.31 -11.37 -26.20
C THR A 253 -2.05 -10.49 -25.19
N GLU A 254 -1.50 -10.28 -23.99
CA GLU A 254 -2.14 -9.39 -23.01
C GLU A 254 -2.19 -7.96 -23.55
N GLU A 255 -3.38 -7.36 -23.54
CA GLU A 255 -3.62 -5.97 -24.00
C GLU A 255 -2.60 -4.99 -23.40
N ARG A 256 -2.20 -5.15 -22.14
CA ARG A 256 -1.25 -4.25 -21.49
C ARG A 256 0.15 -4.34 -22.11
N VAL A 257 0.60 -5.54 -22.47
CA VAL A 257 1.91 -5.74 -23.11
C VAL A 257 1.88 -5.13 -24.51
N GLN A 258 0.77 -5.32 -25.23
CA GLN A 258 0.55 -4.70 -26.54
C GLN A 258 0.47 -3.16 -26.45
N PHE A 259 -0.29 -2.62 -25.49
CA PHE A 259 -0.33 -1.18 -25.23
C PHE A 259 1.05 -0.60 -24.94
N TRP A 260 1.84 -1.21 -24.06
CA TRP A 260 3.20 -0.71 -23.80
C TRP A 260 4.10 -0.79 -25.03
N ALA A 261 4.01 -1.87 -25.81
CA ALA A 261 4.76 -2.01 -27.05
C ALA A 261 4.36 -0.95 -28.08
N ASP A 262 3.07 -0.68 -28.23
CA ASP A 262 2.54 0.29 -29.19
C ASP A 262 2.77 1.74 -28.72
N THR A 263 2.57 2.02 -27.43
CA THR A 263 2.96 3.30 -26.81
C THR A 263 4.46 3.52 -27.01
N TRP A 264 5.32 2.53 -26.78
CA TRP A 264 6.75 2.67 -27.04
C TRP A 264 7.07 2.97 -28.51
N LYS A 265 6.41 2.29 -29.46
CA LYS A 265 6.55 2.59 -30.90
C LYS A 265 6.12 4.02 -31.22
N MET A 266 5.01 4.49 -30.65
CA MET A 266 4.53 5.87 -30.82
C MET A 266 5.50 6.88 -30.22
N LEU A 267 6.06 6.59 -29.05
CA LEU A 267 7.01 7.46 -28.35
C LEU A 267 8.36 7.56 -29.05
N LYS A 268 8.81 6.49 -29.70
CA LYS A 268 10.11 6.45 -30.39
C LYS A 268 10.26 7.52 -31.48
N HIS A 269 9.14 7.96 -32.06
CA HIS A 269 9.11 8.96 -33.13
C HIS A 269 8.64 10.35 -32.65
N ASN A 270 8.34 10.50 -31.36
CA ASN A 270 7.87 11.76 -30.81
C ASN A 270 9.03 12.71 -30.51
N SER A 271 8.86 13.99 -30.82
CA SER A 271 9.82 15.02 -30.43
C SER A 271 9.75 15.27 -28.93
N LEU A 272 10.86 15.71 -28.33
CA LEU A 272 10.94 16.03 -26.89
C LEU A 272 9.91 17.12 -26.49
N GLY A 273 9.61 18.03 -27.42
CA GLY A 273 8.54 19.02 -27.27
C GLY A 273 7.16 18.36 -27.19
N ALA A 274 6.81 17.47 -28.13
CA ALA A 274 5.53 16.76 -28.13
C ALA A 274 5.32 15.90 -26.86
N TRP A 275 6.40 15.32 -26.34
CA TRP A 275 6.39 14.59 -25.08
C TRP A 275 6.03 15.48 -23.88
N LEU A 276 6.61 16.69 -23.81
CA LEU A 276 6.37 17.65 -22.71
C LEU A 276 4.96 18.26 -22.71
N VAL A 277 4.28 18.35 -23.86
CA VAL A 277 2.90 18.88 -23.97
C VAL A 277 1.81 17.81 -23.83
N GLY A 278 2.17 16.57 -23.47
CA GLY A 278 1.19 15.53 -23.11
C GLY A 278 0.79 14.57 -24.24
N ASN A 279 1.55 14.50 -25.34
CA ASN A 279 1.45 13.41 -26.32
C ASN A 279 2.35 12.21 -25.96
N GLY A 280 2.89 12.21 -24.73
CA GLY A 280 3.82 11.22 -24.18
C GLY A 280 3.17 10.21 -23.25
#